data_AF-A0A4U9WLK9-F1
#
_entry.id   AF-A0A4U9WLK9-F1
#
_cell.length_a   1.000
_cell.length_b   1.000
_cell.length_c   1.000
_cell.angle_alpha   90.00
_cell.angle_beta   90.00
_cell.angle_gamma   90.00
#
_symmetry.space_group_name_H-M   'P 1'
#
loop_
_entity.id
_entity.type
_entity.pdbx_description
1 polymer ?
#
loop_
_entity_poly.entity_id
_entity_poly.type
_entity_poly.pdbx_seq_one_letter_code
_entity_poly.pdbx_strand_id
1 'polypeptide(L)'
;MRTGDLTWADNQPAVTVSFTAPRDADNPQLVQVQGVSGLGLRLENGQGQDVRLGSRGKPLLLTPGQDSLSYTVAPERTPAALVAGSYRAVVDFQLSYD
;
A
#
# COMPACT_ATOMS: atom_id res chain seq x y z
N MET A 1 -50.13 -2.89 3.50
CA MET A 1 -48.84 -2.96 4.22
C MET A 1 -47.84 -3.58 3.26
N ARG A 2 -46.72 -2.89 3.01
CA ARG A 2 -45.77 -3.24 1.95
C ARG A 2 -44.62 -4.06 2.55
N THR A 3 -44.39 -5.22 1.98
CA THR A 3 -43.34 -6.20 2.29
C THR A 3 -42.00 -5.78 1.66
N GLY A 4 -40.88 -6.15 2.29
CA GLY A 4 -39.49 -5.92 1.84
C GLY A 4 -38.87 -4.76 2.63
N ASP A 5 -37.76 -4.88 3.37
CA ASP A 5 -36.54 -5.59 3.02
C ASP A 5 -35.85 -6.13 4.27
N LEU A 6 -35.84 -7.46 4.41
CA LEU A 6 -34.88 -8.21 5.21
C LEU A 6 -34.00 -8.95 4.22
N THR A 7 -32.99 -8.28 3.68
CA THR A 7 -31.96 -8.96 2.88
C THR A 7 -30.57 -8.52 3.31
N TRP A 8 -30.03 -9.27 4.27
CA TRP A 8 -28.64 -9.74 4.30
C TRP A 8 -27.53 -8.66 4.25
N ALA A 9 -27.15 -8.17 5.43
CA ALA A 9 -25.92 -7.40 5.65
C ALA A 9 -24.70 -8.29 5.97
N ASP A 10 -24.71 -9.57 5.59
CA ASP A 10 -23.76 -10.59 6.10
C ASP A 10 -22.69 -11.07 5.10
N ASN A 11 -22.48 -10.38 3.99
CA ASN A 11 -21.44 -10.78 3.04
C ASN A 11 -20.72 -9.58 2.43
N GLN A 12 -20.19 -8.69 3.29
CA GLN A 12 -19.16 -7.76 2.83
C GLN A 12 -17.85 -8.55 2.73
N PRO A 13 -17.34 -8.83 1.52
CA PRO A 13 -16.06 -9.51 1.39
C PRO A 13 -14.98 -8.62 2.01
N ALA A 14 -14.23 -9.17 2.95
CA ALA A 14 -13.00 -8.54 3.39
C ALA A 14 -11.98 -8.68 2.27
N VAL A 15 -11.31 -7.59 1.91
CA VAL A 15 -10.17 -7.67 1.00
C VAL A 15 -8.88 -7.48 1.77
N THR A 16 -7.93 -8.34 1.48
CA THR A 16 -6.57 -8.19 1.96
C THR A 16 -5.71 -7.64 0.83
N VAL A 17 -5.08 -6.49 1.08
CA VAL A 17 -4.11 -5.87 0.17
C VAL A 17 -2.70 -6.13 0.69
N SER A 18 -1.78 -6.48 -0.19
CA SER A 18 -0.35 -6.54 0.12
C SER A 18 0.49 -5.89 -0.96
N PHE A 19 1.62 -5.32 -0.54
CA PHE A 19 2.60 -4.69 -1.42
C PHE A 19 3.94 -5.39 -1.28
N THR A 20 4.58 -5.72 -2.40
CA THR A 20 5.91 -6.32 -2.42
C THR A 20 6.83 -5.50 -3.32
N ALA A 21 8.04 -5.23 -2.84
CA ALA A 21 9.08 -4.54 -3.59
C ALA A 21 10.44 -4.81 -2.94
N PRO A 22 11.56 -4.63 -3.67
CA PRO A 22 12.88 -4.53 -3.05
C PRO A 22 12.87 -3.42 -2.01
N ARG A 23 13.43 -3.71 -0.83
CA ARG A 23 13.48 -2.78 0.30
C ARG A 23 14.80 -2.03 0.27
N ASP A 24 14.77 -0.75 0.63
CA ASP A 24 16.00 0.02 0.78
C ASP A 24 16.92 -0.61 1.85
N ALA A 25 18.22 -0.60 1.60
CA ALA A 25 19.20 -1.28 2.45
C ALA A 25 19.45 -0.55 3.77
N ASP A 26 19.35 0.78 3.76
CA ASP A 26 19.59 1.61 4.95
C ASP A 26 18.29 1.83 5.74
N ASN A 27 17.14 1.77 5.08
CA ASN A 27 15.82 1.84 5.71
C ASN A 27 14.83 0.82 5.09
N PRO A 28 14.72 -0.40 5.64
CA PRO A 28 13.87 -1.46 5.07
C PRO A 28 12.36 -1.20 5.06
N GLN A 29 11.89 -0.08 5.60
CA GLN A 29 10.50 0.36 5.46
C GLN A 29 10.24 1.06 4.12
N LEU A 30 11.29 1.53 3.45
CA LEU A 30 11.20 2.21 2.17
C LEU A 30 11.33 1.22 1.02
N VAL A 31 10.64 1.52 -0.08
CA VAL A 31 10.88 0.86 -1.37
C VAL A 31 12.22 1.37 -1.91
N GLN A 32 13.08 0.43 -2.32
CA GLN A 32 14.34 0.74 -2.97
C GLN A 32 14.10 1.36 -4.35
N VAL A 33 14.88 2.38 -4.69
CA VAL A 33 14.91 2.97 -6.03
C VAL A 33 16.15 2.55 -6.80
N GLN A 34 16.04 2.52 -8.12
CA GLN A 34 17.13 2.28 -9.07
C GLN A 34 17.48 3.59 -9.79
N GLY A 35 18.77 3.81 -10.05
CA GLY A 35 19.29 4.97 -10.80
C GLY A 35 19.84 6.12 -9.94
N VAL A 36 19.61 6.09 -8.63
CA VAL A 36 20.07 7.09 -7.65
C VAL A 36 20.48 6.42 -6.33
N SER A 37 21.05 7.18 -5.39
CA SER A 37 21.36 6.73 -4.02
C SER A 37 20.97 7.79 -2.98
N GLY A 38 20.84 7.39 -1.71
CA GLY A 38 20.52 8.31 -0.61
C GLY A 38 19.05 8.70 -0.49
N LEU A 39 18.16 8.00 -1.20
CA LEU A 39 16.70 8.12 -1.09
C LEU A 39 16.02 6.76 -1.28
N GLY A 40 14.88 6.55 -0.63
CA GLY A 40 13.92 5.49 -0.91
C GLY A 40 12.50 6.05 -1.03
N LEU A 41 11.51 5.24 -1.40
CA LEU A 41 10.11 5.69 -1.46
C LEU A 41 9.31 5.18 -0.26
N ARG A 42 8.73 6.11 0.49
CA ARG A 42 7.75 5.84 1.53
C ARG A 42 6.40 5.57 0.88
N LEU A 43 5.72 4.51 1.31
CA LEU A 43 4.37 4.18 0.88
C LEU A 43 3.46 4.19 2.12
N GLU A 44 2.42 5.01 2.07
CA GLU A 44 1.46 5.15 3.17
C GLU A 44 0.04 4.87 2.68
N ASN A 45 -0.78 4.26 3.53
CA ASN A 45 -2.21 4.10 3.26
C ASN A 45 -2.96 5.43 3.42
N GLY A 46 -4.25 5.44 3.08
CA GLY A 46 -5.11 6.63 3.20
C GLY A 46 -5.26 7.20 4.62
N GLN A 47 -4.75 6.53 5.65
CA GLN A 47 -4.69 7.01 7.04
C GLN A 47 -3.30 7.56 7.42
N GLY A 48 -2.35 7.64 6.47
CA GLY A 48 -0.97 8.03 6.73
C GLY A 48 -0.15 6.96 7.47
N GLN A 49 -0.60 5.71 7.49
CA GLN A 49 0.14 4.62 8.11
C GLN A 49 1.07 3.96 7.09
N ASP A 50 2.30 3.72 7.51
CA ASP A 50 3.31 3.01 6.72
C ASP A 50 2.81 1.65 6.21
N VAL A 51 3.01 1.40 4.92
CA VAL A 51 2.72 0.12 4.29
C VAL A 51 3.89 -0.83 4.52
N ARG A 52 3.62 -1.93 5.24
CA ARG A 52 4.62 -2.97 5.50
C ARG A 52 4.84 -3.84 4.25
N LEU A 53 5.92 -3.55 3.52
CA LEU A 53 6.33 -4.31 2.35
C LEU A 53 6.51 -5.80 2.66
N GLY A 54 6.10 -6.70 1.75
CA GLY A 54 6.25 -8.15 1.88
C GLY A 54 5.46 -8.80 3.03
N SER A 55 4.57 -8.04 3.68
CA SER A 55 3.64 -8.57 4.69
C SER A 55 2.23 -8.55 4.13
N ARG A 56 1.36 -9.48 4.59
CA ARG A 56 -0.09 -9.29 4.39
C ARG A 56 -0.49 -7.98 5.05
N GLY A 57 -1.12 -7.09 4.30
CA GLY A 57 -1.67 -5.86 4.86
C GLY A 57 -2.85 -6.19 5.78
N LYS A 58 -3.34 -5.15 6.47
CA LYS A 58 -4.54 -5.30 7.30
C LYS A 58 -5.76 -5.54 6.39
N PRO A 59 -6.69 -6.43 6.76
CA PRO A 59 -7.96 -6.56 6.06
C PRO A 59 -8.65 -5.18 5.98
N LEU A 60 -9.05 -4.80 4.79
CA LEU A 60 -9.82 -3.60 4.53
C LEU A 60 -11.27 -4.03 4.39
N LEU A 61 -12.13 -3.50 5.26
CA LEU A 61 -13.57 -3.63 5.11
C LEU A 61 -14.01 -2.75 3.96
N LEU A 62 -14.48 -3.38 2.87
CA LEU A 62 -15.10 -2.64 1.79
C LEU A 62 -16.50 -2.25 2.23
N THR A 63 -16.71 -0.96 2.46
CA THR A 63 -18.06 -0.41 2.59
C THR A 63 -18.75 -0.56 1.23
N PRO A 64 -20.01 -1.03 1.13
CA PRO A 64 -20.72 -1.10 -0.14
C PRO A 64 -20.67 0.25 -0.88
N GLY A 65 -20.15 0.25 -2.11
CA GLY A 65 -19.91 1.46 -2.90
C GLY A 65 -18.51 2.06 -2.79
N GLN A 66 -17.62 1.50 -1.95
CA GLN A 66 -16.20 1.85 -1.90
C GLN A 66 -15.40 0.90 -2.80
N ASP A 67 -14.98 1.41 -3.96
CA ASP A 67 -14.20 0.68 -4.98
C ASP A 67 -12.79 1.27 -5.20
N SER A 68 -12.41 2.28 -4.42
CA SER A 68 -11.12 2.97 -4.52
C SER A 68 -10.32 2.90 -3.20
N LEU A 69 -9.02 2.67 -3.34
CA LEU A 69 -8.05 2.71 -2.26
C LEU A 69 -6.98 3.75 -2.56
N SER A 70 -6.85 4.75 -1.69
CA SER A 70 -5.86 5.81 -1.83
C SER A 70 -4.59 5.50 -1.04
N TYR A 71 -3.44 5.70 -1.69
CA TYR A 71 -2.11 5.57 -1.10
C TYR A 71 -1.27 6.78 -1.50
N THR A 72 -0.31 7.13 -0.65
CA THR A 72 0.66 8.20 -0.92
C THR A 72 2.04 7.60 -1.14
N VAL A 73 2.76 8.11 -2.13
CA VAL A 73 4.15 7.78 -2.38
C VAL A 73 4.98 9.05 -2.25
N ALA A 74 5.99 9.03 -1.39
CA ALA A 74 6.87 10.17 -1.17
C ALA A 74 8.34 9.75 -1.15
N PRO A 75 9.27 10.51 -1.77
CA PRO A 75 10.69 10.28 -1.59
C PRO A 75 11.13 10.64 -0.17
N GLU A 76 11.88 9.75 0.46
CA GLU A 76 12.43 9.91 1.81
C GLU A 76 13.95 9.72 1.79
N ARG A 77 14.69 10.59 2.48
CA ARG A 77 16.15 10.52 2.54
C ARG A 77 16.60 9.31 3.37
N THR A 78 17.66 8.66 2.92
CA THR A 78 18.35 7.61 3.67
C THR A 78 19.73 8.10 4.14
N PRO A 79 20.39 7.41 5.08
CA PRO A 79 21.75 7.71 5.52
C PRO A 79 22.82 7.65 4.41
N ALA A 80 22.57 6.94 3.30
CA ALA A 80 23.50 6.92 2.17
C ALA A 80 23.68 8.32 1.54
N ALA A 81 24.84 8.51 0.91
CA ALA A 81 25.13 9.74 0.18
C ALA A 81 24.12 9.95 -0.95
N LEU A 82 23.56 11.17 -1.04
CA LEU A 82 22.58 11.52 -2.07
C LEU A 82 23.28 11.73 -3.41
N VAL A 83 22.92 10.89 -4.39
CA VAL A 83 23.31 11.07 -5.79
C VAL A 83 22.04 11.36 -6.59
N ALA A 84 21.94 12.56 -7.14
CA ALA A 84 20.78 13.00 -7.90
C ALA A 84 20.74 12.38 -9.30
N GLY A 85 19.54 12.18 -9.83
CA GLY A 85 19.31 11.62 -11.16
C GLY A 85 17.86 11.19 -11.35
N SER A 86 17.56 10.69 -12.54
CA SER A 86 16.29 10.00 -12.78
C SER A 86 16.28 8.67 -12.04
N TYR A 87 15.14 8.34 -11.44
CA TYR A 87 14.99 7.10 -10.68
C TYR A 87 13.70 6.39 -11.01
N ARG A 88 13.68 5.09 -10.71
CA ARG A 88 12.54 4.19 -10.90
C ARG A 88 12.44 3.23 -9.72
N ALA A 89 11.22 2.88 -9.36
CA ALA A 89 10.91 1.72 -8.52
C ALA A 89 9.73 0.95 -9.14
N VAL A 90 9.62 -0.33 -8.79
CA VAL A 90 8.48 -1.18 -9.14
C VAL A 90 7.95 -1.78 -7.85
N VAL A 91 6.63 -1.70 -7.66
CA VAL A 91 5.93 -2.24 -6.50
C VAL A 91 4.81 -3.14 -7.01
N ASP A 92 4.82 -4.39 -6.57
CA ASP A 92 3.76 -5.34 -6.86
C ASP A 92 2.62 -5.13 -5.87
N PHE A 93 1.41 -4.97 -6.41
CA PHE A 93 0.16 -4.88 -5.64
C PHE A 93 -0.63 -6.17 -5.80
N GLN A 94 -1.04 -6.75 -4.67
CA GLN A 94 -1.90 -7.93 -4.66
C GLN A 94 -3.15 -7.66 -3.84
N LEU A 95 -4.30 -8.03 -4.41
CA LEU A 95 -5.62 -8.00 -3.79
C LEU A 95 -6.12 -9.44 -3.67
N SER A 96 -6.54 -9.85 -2.48
CA SER A 96 -7.17 -11.15 -2.23
C SER A 96 -8.53 -10.95 -1.58
N TYR A 97 -9.51 -11.76 -1.97
CA TYR A 97 -10.80 -11.86 -1.31
C TYR A 97 -10.73 -13.03 -0.33
N ASP A 98 -11.07 -12.79 0.93
CA ASP A 98 -11.23 -13.84 1.95
C ASP A 98 -12.67 -14.37 2.00
#